data_AF-A0A349HD57-F1
#
_entry.id   AF-A0A349HD57-F1
#
_cell.length_a   1.000
_cell.length_b   1.000
_cell.length_c   1.000
_cell.angle_alpha   90.00
_cell.angle_beta   90.00
_cell.angle_gamma   90.00
#
_symmetry.space_group_name_H-M   'P 1'
#
loop_
_entity.id
_entity.type
_entity.pdbx_description
1 polymer ?
#
loop_
_entity_poly.entity_id
_entity_poly.type
_entity_poly.pdbx_seq_one_letter_code
_entity_poly.pdbx_strand_id
1 'polypeptide(L)' 'MTPDSQRLILQGVHIRLQNRPLFAPLNLTIHPGEVVTVMGPSGCGK' A
#
# COMPACT_ATOMS: atom_id res chain seq x y z
N MET A 1 -26.06 -6.71 8.99
CA MET A 1 -24.67 -7.17 8.83
C MET A 1 -24.29 -6.94 7.38
N THR A 2 -23.80 -5.74 7.06
CA THR A 2 -23.36 -5.38 5.71
C THR A 2 -21.97 -5.94 5.43
N PRO A 3 -21.63 -6.22 4.16
CA PRO A 3 -20.51 -7.06 3.80
C PRO A 3 -19.21 -6.28 3.98
N ASP A 4 -18.39 -6.76 4.90
CA ASP A 4 -16.99 -6.41 5.05
C ASP A 4 -16.11 -6.93 3.88
N SER A 5 -16.75 -7.33 2.79
CA SER A 5 -16.28 -8.37 1.88
C SER A 5 -15.25 -7.92 0.85
N GLN A 6 -14.89 -6.63 0.79
CA GLN A 6 -13.89 -6.12 -0.16
C GLN A 6 -13.01 -5.04 0.46
N ARG A 7 -12.21 -5.41 1.46
CA ARG A 7 -11.09 -4.57 1.91
C ARG A 7 -9.85 -4.85 1.06
N LEU A 8 -9.09 -3.82 0.71
CA LEU A 8 -7.73 -3.99 0.19
C LEU A 8 -6.78 -4.15 1.37
N ILE A 9 -6.04 -5.26 1.40
CA ILE A 9 -5.04 -5.52 2.45
C ILE A 9 -3.68 -5.74 1.79
N LEU A 10 -2.71 -4.89 2.13
CA LEU A 10 -1.31 -5.06 1.81
C LEU A 10 -0.58 -5.49 3.08
N GLN A 11 0.15 -6.60 3.01
CA GLN A 11 0.94 -7.13 4.14
C GLN A 11 2.39 -7.33 3.69
N GLY A 12 3.32 -6.63 4.32
CA GLY A 12 4.75 -6.75 4.06
C GLY A 12 5.17 -6.55 2.60
N VAL A 13 4.41 -5.75 1.84
CA VAL A 13 4.66 -5.54 0.41
C VAL A 13 6.00 -4.84 0.23
N HIS A 14 6.84 -5.40 -0.63
CA HIS A 14 8.17 -4.90 -0.90
C HIS A 14 8.46 -4.95 -2.40
N ILE A 15 9.09 -3.91 -2.91
CA ILE A 15 9.53 -3.84 -4.31
C ILE A 15 11.04 -3.61 -4.33
N ARG A 16 11.72 -4.35 -5.21
CA ARG A 16 13.14 -4.20 -5.48
C ARG A 16 13.35 -3.93 -6.96
N LEU A 17 14.25 -3.01 -7.26
CA LEU A 17 14.73 -2.75 -8.61
C LEU A 17 16.25 -2.86 -8.60
N GLN A 18 16.82 -3.65 -9.51
CA GLN A 18 18.28 -3.89 -9.57
C GLN A 18 18.87 -4.29 -8.20
N ASN A 19 18.20 -5.24 -7.53
CA ASN A 19 18.53 -5.68 -6.16
C ASN A 19 18.44 -4.61 -5.05
N ARG A 20 18.04 -3.37 -5.33
CA ARG A 20 17.87 -2.31 -4.34
C ARG A 20 16.42 -2.23 -3.86
N PRO A 21 16.14 -2.22 -2.55
CA PRO A 21 14.78 -1.98 -2.04
C PRO A 21 14.34 -0.55 -2.36
N LEU A 22 13.12 -0.39 -2.86
CA LEU A 22 12.56 0.93 -3.19
C LEU A 22 11.94 1.62 -1.97
N PHE A 23 11.34 0.84 -1.07
CA PHE A 23 10.73 1.31 0.18
C PHE A 23 10.75 0.21 1.24
N ALA A 24 10.57 0.58 2.51
CA ALA A 24 10.43 -0.35 3.63
C ALA A 24 9.10 -1.14 3.50
N PRO A 25 9.00 -2.38 4.03
CA PRO A 25 7.80 -3.21 3.87
C PRO A 25 6.49 -2.46 4.20
N LEU A 26 5.58 -2.40 3.22
CA LEU A 26 4.32 -1.67 3.31
C LEU A 26 3.22 -2.55 3.88
N ASN A 27 2.58 -2.06 4.94
CA ASN A 27 1.34 -2.61 5.49
C ASN A 27 0.24 -1.55 5.38
N LEU A 28 -0.86 -1.88 4.71
CA LEU A 28 -1.98 -0.96 4.47
C LEU A 28 -3.29 -1.72 4.45
N THR A 29 -4.33 -1.17 5.07
CA THR A 29 -5.70 -1.66 4.95
C THR A 29 -6.57 -0.50 4.47
N ILE A 30 -7.35 -0.72 3.41
CA ILE A 30 -8.34 0.24 2.90
C ILE A 30 -9.71 -0.44 2.92
N HIS A 31 -10.67 0.19 3.59
CA HIS A 31 -12.03 -0.28 3.72
C HIS A 31 -12.90 0.17 2.53
N PRO A 32 -14.00 -0.55 2.23
CA PRO A 32 -14.96 -0.13 1.21
C PRO A 32 -15.43 1.32 1.41
N GLY A 33 -15.33 2.13 0.35
CA GLY A 33 -15.74 3.54 0.37
C GLY A 33 -14.68 4.51 0.89
N GLU A 34 -13.53 4.03 1.39
CA GLU A 34 -12.42 4.91 1.75
C GLU A 34 -11.63 5.38 0.52
N VAL A 35 -11.26 6.65 0.53
CA VAL A 35 -10.36 7.26 -0.47
C VAL A 35 -9.05 7.60 0.23
N VAL A 36 -7.96 6.99 -0.23
CA VAL A 36 -6.62 7.17 0.33
C VAL A 36 -5.71 7.79 -0.73
N THR A 37 -4.98 8.83 -0.34
CA THR A 37 -3.96 9.46 -1.18
C THR A 37 -2.57 9.06 -0.70
N VAL A 38 -1.72 8.59 -1.61
CA VAL A 38 -0.30 8.34 -1.36
C VAL A 38 0.51 9.57 -1.74
N MET A 39 1.22 10.17 -0.78
CA MET A 39 2.01 11.40 -0.99
C MET A 39 3.46 11.26 -0.53
N GLY A 40 4.32 12.15 -1.02
CA GLY A 40 5.76 12.14 -0.73
C GLY A 40 6.62 12.65 -1.91
N PRO A 41 7.92 12.88 -1.70
CA PRO A 41 8.85 13.40 -2.71
C PRO A 41 8.97 12.51 -3.97
N SER A 42 9.46 13.07 -5.07
CA SER A 42 9.73 12.29 -6.29
C SER A 42 10.73 11.16 -6.03
N GLY A 43 10.45 9.96 -6.56
CA GLY A 43 11.33 8.79 -6.44
C GLY A 43 11.24 8.01 -5.12
N CYS A 44 10.35 8.36 -4.19
CA CYS A 44 10.22 7.64 -2.92
C CYS A 44 9.40 6.33 -2.98
N GLY A 45 8.94 5.91 -4.16
CA GLY A 45 8.20 4.66 -4.34
C GLY A 45 6.72 4.71 -3.97
N LYS A 46 6.08 5.88 -4.20
CA LYS A 46 4.61 5.99 -4.19
C LYS A 46 3.99 5.22 -5.34
#